data_AF-A0A8S3F932-F1
#
_entry.id   AF-A0A8S3F932-F1
#
_cell.length_a   1.000
_cell.length_b   1.000
_cell.length_c   1.000
_cell.angle_alpha   90.00
_cell.angle_beta   90.00
_cell.angle_gamma   90.00
#
_symmetry.space_group_name_H-M   'P 1'
#
loop_
_entity.id
_entity.type
_entity.pdbx_description
1 polymer ?
#
loop_
_entity_poly.entity_id
_entity_poly.type
_entity_poly.pdbx_seq_one_letter_code
_entity_poly.pdbx_strand_id
1 'polypeptide(L)'
;MIIVKKRGCSRFFAKNSHQLYNPPPGTIIDHTITHQNWFDFYLISQCARQGTAAPTHFNVIWDRTTFKVDHIQRLTFKLCHLYYNWPGTIRVPMVCQYAHKLSYLVGQSLHQDFNHDLSNKLFYL
;
A
#
# COMPACT_ATOMS: atom_id res chain seq x y z
N MET A 1 5.15 -9.94 9.55
CA MET A 1 3.82 -9.98 8.90
C MET A 1 3.17 -8.62 9.05
N ILE A 2 2.75 -8.04 7.94
CA ILE A 2 2.13 -6.71 7.89
C ILE A 2 0.77 -6.87 7.20
N ILE A 3 -0.29 -6.39 7.85
CA ILE A 3 -1.64 -6.34 7.27
C ILE A 3 -1.78 -5.02 6.51
N VAL A 4 -2.29 -5.08 5.28
CA VAL A 4 -2.52 -3.91 4.42
C VAL A 4 -4.02 -3.70 4.22
N LYS A 5 -4.54 -2.56 4.69
CA LYS A 5 -5.96 -2.19 4.57
C LYS A 5 -6.12 -0.95 3.70
N LYS A 6 -6.54 -1.17 2.43
CA LYS A 6 -6.75 -0.10 1.44
C LYS A 6 -8.12 0.60 1.51
N ARG A 7 -9.10 -0.02 2.18
CA ARG A 7 -10.46 0.50 2.33
C ARG A 7 -10.67 0.99 3.77
N GLY A 8 -10.79 2.30 3.93
CA GLY A 8 -10.99 2.94 5.22
C GLY A 8 -11.57 4.34 5.07
N CYS A 9 -12.23 4.81 6.13
CA CYS A 9 -12.87 6.12 6.20
C CYS A 9 -11.90 7.25 6.56
N SER A 10 -10.71 6.93 7.07
CA SER A 10 -9.70 7.93 7.43
C SER A 10 -9.27 8.77 6.22
N ARG A 11 -9.21 10.08 6.41
CA ARG A 11 -8.74 11.08 5.44
C ARG A 11 -7.80 12.04 6.15
N PHE A 12 -6.70 12.38 5.49
CA PHE A 12 -5.69 13.29 6.04
C PHE A 12 -5.49 14.44 5.07
N PHE A 13 -5.26 15.62 5.64
CA PHE A 13 -5.06 16.86 4.91
C PHE A 13 -3.84 17.56 5.46
N ALA A 14 -3.02 18.11 4.58
CA ALA A 14 -1.96 19.02 4.97
C ALA A 14 -2.55 20.44 5.01
N LYS A 15 -2.13 21.23 5.99
CA LYS A 15 -2.60 22.60 6.21
C LYS A 15 -1.50 23.58 5.81
N ASN A 16 -1.81 24.55 4.95
CA ASN A 16 -0.94 25.69 4.66
C ASN A 16 -1.76 26.96 4.83
N SER A 17 -1.39 27.79 5.81
CA SER A 17 -2.14 28.98 6.22
C SER A 17 -3.62 28.67 6.48
N HIS A 18 -4.50 29.05 5.55
CA HIS A 18 -5.96 28.87 5.62
C HIS A 18 -6.51 27.86 4.62
N GLN A 19 -5.65 27.18 3.85
CA GLN A 19 -6.06 26.21 2.84
C GLN A 19 -5.65 24.78 3.23
N LEU A 20 -6.57 23.84 2.99
CA LEU A 20 -6.34 22.41 3.13
C LEU A 20 -6.02 21.82 1.76
N TYR A 21 -4.99 20.99 1.70
CA TYR A 21 -4.59 20.31 0.48
C TYR A 21 -4.28 18.83 0.77
N ASN A 22 -4.27 18.03 -0.30
CA ASN A 22 -3.91 16.63 -0.22
C ASN A 22 -2.43 16.51 0.19
N PRO A 23 -2.09 15.70 1.20
CA PRO A 23 -0.70 15.47 1.55
C PRO A 23 0.08 14.85 0.38
N PRO A 24 1.38 15.17 0.23
CA PRO A 24 2.17 14.62 -0.86
C PRO A 24 2.38 13.11 -0.70
N PRO A 25 2.59 12.37 -1.81
CA PRO A 25 3.02 10.98 -1.78
C PRO A 25 4.26 10.79 -0.91
N GLY A 26 4.27 9.75 -0.08
CA GLY A 26 5.32 9.48 0.90
C GLY A 26 5.00 10.01 2.30
N THR A 27 3.89 10.73 2.48
CA THR A 27 3.45 11.16 3.82
C THR A 27 3.07 9.94 4.67
N ILE A 28 3.69 9.85 5.85
CA ILE A 28 3.48 8.80 6.85
C ILE A 28 2.80 9.45 8.06
N ILE A 29 1.78 8.77 8.60
CA ILE A 29 1.12 9.15 9.85
C ILE A 29 1.19 7.94 10.78
N ASP A 30 2.02 8.04 11.81
CA ASP A 30 2.33 6.96 12.77
C ASP A 30 1.99 7.33 14.22
N HIS A 31 1.53 8.56 14.47
CA HIS A 31 1.19 9.08 15.80
C HIS A 31 -0.24 9.63 15.86
N THR A 32 -0.79 9.75 17.07
CA THR A 32 -2.08 10.38 17.42
C THR A 32 -3.34 9.61 17.01
N ILE A 33 -3.35 8.94 15.85
CA ILE A 33 -4.54 8.27 15.28
C ILE A 33 -4.35 6.74 15.23
N THR A 34 -3.17 6.29 15.62
CA THR A 34 -2.74 4.90 15.72
C THR A 34 -3.16 4.28 17.04
N HIS A 35 -3.32 2.96 17.08
CA HIS A 35 -3.71 2.28 18.31
C HIS A 35 -2.51 2.20 19.25
N GLN A 36 -2.68 2.62 20.51
CA GLN A 36 -1.57 2.79 21.46
C GLN A 36 -0.77 1.49 21.77
N ASN A 37 -1.37 0.33 21.55
CA ASN A 37 -0.74 -0.98 21.76
C ASN A 37 -0.30 -1.67 20.47
N TRP A 38 -0.59 -1.10 19.30
CA TRP A 38 -0.29 -1.69 18.00
C TRP A 38 0.80 -0.91 17.30
N PHE A 39 1.61 -1.62 16.52
CA PHE A 39 2.55 -0.96 15.62
C PHE A 39 1.86 -0.77 14.25
N ASP A 40 1.11 0.30 14.12
CA ASP A 40 0.39 0.65 12.90
C ASP A 40 0.75 2.05 12.37
N PHE A 41 0.55 2.26 11.07
CA PHE A 41 0.78 3.54 10.42
C PHE A 41 -0.09 3.69 9.17
N TYR A 42 -0.35 4.93 8.79
CA TYR A 42 -0.96 5.25 7.51
C TYR A 42 0.10 5.80 6.55
N LEU A 43 -0.01 5.39 5.28
CA LEU A 43 0.86 5.88 4.21
C LEU A 43 -0.01 6.39 3.06
N ILE A 44 0.28 7.62 2.63
CA ILE A 44 -0.25 8.17 1.39
C ILE A 44 0.79 7.88 0.31
N SER A 45 0.60 6.81 -0.45
CA SER A 45 1.58 6.41 -1.46
C SER A 45 1.32 7.01 -2.83
N GLN A 46 0.08 7.36 -3.18
CA GLN A 46 -0.32 7.87 -4.49
C GLN A 46 -0.96 9.25 -4.39
N CYS A 47 -0.66 10.13 -5.36
CA CYS A 47 -1.32 11.42 -5.48
C CYS A 47 -2.75 11.26 -6.03
N ALA A 48 -3.74 11.86 -5.36
CA ALA A 48 -5.10 11.94 -5.88
C ALA A 48 -5.22 13.09 -6.88
N ARG A 49 -5.48 12.76 -8.16
CA ARG A 49 -5.71 13.76 -9.22
C ARG A 49 -7.00 14.55 -9.02
N GLN A 50 -8.03 13.88 -8.49
CA GLN A 50 -9.32 14.48 -8.19
C GLN A 50 -9.81 13.94 -6.84
N GLY A 51 -10.45 14.80 -6.05
CA GLY A 51 -10.94 14.48 -4.72
C GLY A 51 -9.82 14.38 -3.68
N THR A 52 -10.11 13.70 -2.57
CA THR A 52 -9.20 13.58 -1.43
C THR A 52 -8.29 12.37 -1.54
N ALA A 53 -7.02 12.53 -1.12
CA ALA A 53 -6.08 11.43 -1.00
C ALA A 53 -6.62 10.34 -0.07
N ALA A 54 -6.58 9.09 -0.54
CA ALA A 54 -7.07 7.94 0.20
C ALA A 54 -5.87 7.15 0.79
N PRO A 55 -5.57 7.32 2.10
CA PRO A 55 -4.43 6.66 2.73
C PRO A 55 -4.63 5.14 2.79
N THR A 56 -3.52 4.42 2.89
CA THR A 56 -3.49 2.98 3.14
C THR A 56 -3.01 2.73 4.56
N HIS A 57 -3.75 1.92 5.32
CA HIS A 57 -3.41 1.56 6.70
C HIS A 57 -2.59 0.28 6.72
N PHE A 58 -1.47 0.31 7.44
CA PHE A 58 -0.56 -0.80 7.62
C PHE A 58 -0.49 -1.14 9.10
N ASN A 59 -0.71 -2.40 9.45
CA ASN A 59 -0.60 -2.89 10.82
C ASN A 59 0.41 -4.02 10.89
N VAL A 60 1.48 -3.82 11.66
CA VAL A 60 2.53 -4.81 11.87
C VAL A 60 2.16 -5.63 13.09
N ILE A 61 1.66 -6.84 12.82
CA ILE A 61 1.18 -7.76 13.87
C ILE A 61 2.22 -8.79 14.30
N TRP A 62 3.28 -8.95 13.51
CA TRP A 62 4.37 -9.86 13.84
C TRP A 62 5.67 -9.32 13.26
N ASP A 63 6.66 -9.05 14.10
CA ASP A 63 7.97 -8.62 13.66
C ASP A 63 9.06 -9.45 14.36
N ARG A 64 9.90 -10.11 13.57
CA ARG A 64 11.15 -10.76 14.03
C ARG A 64 12.38 -10.10 13.41
N THR A 65 12.17 -9.06 12.62
CA THR A 65 13.26 -8.33 11.99
C THR A 65 13.89 -7.40 13.03
N THR A 66 15.18 -7.13 12.89
CA THR A 66 15.89 -6.12 13.70
C THR A 66 15.76 -4.73 13.10
N PHE A 67 14.79 -4.51 12.22
CA PHE A 67 14.61 -3.26 11.51
C PHE A 67 13.96 -2.20 12.39
N LYS A 68 14.40 -0.96 12.20
CA LYS A 68 13.73 0.20 12.77
C LYS A 68 12.40 0.41 12.04
N VAL A 69 11.43 0.93 12.77
CA VAL A 69 10.11 1.37 12.26
C VAL A 69 10.22 2.19 10.98
N ASP A 70 11.10 3.19 10.96
CA ASP A 70 11.35 4.04 9.78
C ASP A 70 11.83 3.23 8.56
N HIS A 71 12.61 2.18 8.75
CA HIS A 71 13.05 1.31 7.64
C HIS A 71 11.88 0.53 7.06
N ILE A 72 10.96 0.02 7.89
CA ILE A 72 9.76 -0.69 7.44
C ILE A 72 8.85 0.25 6.65
N GLN A 73 8.64 1.47 7.14
CA GLN A 73 7.83 2.48 6.46
C GLN A 73 8.43 2.87 5.10
N ARG A 74 9.75 3.13 5.04
CA ARG A 74 10.47 3.45 3.79
C ARG A 74 10.46 2.28 2.81
N LEU A 75 10.68 1.06 3.30
CA LEU A 75 10.61 -0.14 2.47
C LEU A 75 9.21 -0.30 1.87
N THR A 76 8.17 -0.12 2.68
CA THR A 76 6.77 -0.19 2.24
C THR A 76 6.51 0.82 1.12
N PHE A 77 6.97 2.06 1.28
CA PHE A 77 6.82 3.09 0.26
C PHE A 77 7.61 2.76 -1.03
N LYS A 78 8.84 2.24 -0.91
CA LYS A 78 9.63 1.79 -2.07
C LYS A 78 8.93 0.66 -2.84
N LEU A 79 8.35 -0.32 -2.15
CA LEU A 79 7.58 -1.40 -2.79
C LEU A 79 6.36 -0.89 -3.56
N CYS A 80 5.79 0.27 -3.22
CA CYS A 80 4.70 0.88 -3.97
C CYS A 80 5.12 1.47 -5.33
N HIS A 81 6.43 1.57 -5.62
CA HIS A 81 6.95 2.07 -6.91
C HIS A 81 7.23 0.93 -7.90
N LEU A 82 7.24 -0.32 -7.45
CA LEU A 82 7.72 -1.46 -8.23
C LEU A 82 6.61 -2.18 -9.00
N TYR A 83 5.48 -1.53 -9.25
CA TYR A 83 4.40 -2.11 -10.03
C TYR A 83 4.56 -1.76 -11.51
N TYR A 84 5.02 -2.71 -12.31
CA TYR A 84 5.41 -2.49 -13.71
C TYR A 84 4.30 -2.03 -14.66
N ASN A 85 3.02 -2.27 -14.36
CA ASN A 85 1.92 -1.87 -15.23
C ASN A 85 1.42 -0.42 -14.93
N TRP A 86 2.17 0.37 -14.15
CA TRP A 86 1.87 1.78 -13.92
C TRP A 86 3.15 2.59 -13.73
N PRO A 87 3.37 3.70 -14.48
CA PRO A 87 4.60 4.49 -14.41
C PRO A 87 4.65 5.45 -13.19
N GLY A 88 4.17 5.00 -12.03
CA GLY A 88 4.13 5.80 -10.81
C GLY A 88 3.85 4.97 -9.58
N THR A 89 3.54 5.63 -8.46
CA THR A 89 3.23 4.94 -7.22
C THR A 89 1.80 4.39 -7.18
N ILE A 90 1.68 3.17 -6.66
CA ILE A 90 0.38 2.53 -6.40
C ILE A 90 0.00 2.60 -4.92
N ARG A 91 -1.29 2.41 -4.61
CA ARG A 91 -1.84 2.55 -3.24
C ARG A 91 -1.37 1.49 -2.24
N VAL A 92 -0.99 0.32 -2.72
CA VAL A 92 -0.57 -0.83 -1.91
C VAL A 92 0.80 -1.31 -2.41
N PRO A 93 1.57 -2.07 -1.62
CA PRO A 93 2.84 -2.60 -2.07
C PRO A 93 2.67 -3.49 -3.33
N MET A 94 3.68 -3.52 -4.20
CA MET A 94 3.65 -4.28 -5.46
C MET A 94 3.20 -5.74 -5.28
N VAL A 95 3.64 -6.40 -4.22
CA VAL A 95 3.30 -7.81 -3.91
C VAL A 95 1.80 -8.00 -3.71
N CYS A 96 1.13 -7.07 -3.01
CA CYS A 96 -0.31 -7.13 -2.79
C CYS A 96 -1.08 -6.86 -4.08
N GLN A 97 -0.57 -5.95 -4.91
CA GLN A 97 -1.22 -5.62 -6.19
C GLN A 97 -1.09 -6.76 -7.21
N TYR A 98 0.07 -7.42 -7.25
CA TYR A 98 0.29 -8.61 -8.08
C TYR A 98 -0.57 -9.79 -7.64
N ALA A 99 -0.63 -10.07 -6.34
CA ALA A 99 -1.54 -11.09 -5.81
C ALA A 99 -3.00 -10.78 -6.17
N HIS A 100 -3.42 -9.51 -6.06
CA HIS A 100 -4.76 -9.08 -6.47
C HIS A 100 -5.00 -9.35 -7.97
N LYS A 101 -4.09 -8.92 -8.85
CA LYS A 101 -4.19 -9.13 -10.30
C LYS A 101 -4.28 -10.61 -10.66
N LEU A 102 -3.40 -11.43 -10.10
CA LEU A 102 -3.40 -12.88 -10.32
C LEU A 102 -4.70 -13.51 -9.83
N SER A 103 -5.12 -13.23 -8.59
CA SER A 103 -6.37 -13.78 -8.03
C SER A 103 -7.59 -13.36 -8.84
N TYR A 104 -7.61 -12.13 -9.36
CA TYR A 104 -8.68 -11.63 -10.21
C TYR A 104 -8.73 -12.36 -11.56
N LEU A 105 -7.58 -12.54 -12.23
CA LEU A 105 -7.49 -13.28 -13.50
C LEU A 105 -7.97 -14.74 -13.34
N VAL A 106 -7.50 -15.40 -12.29
CA VAL A 106 -7.87 -16.80 -12.01
C VAL A 106 -9.37 -16.90 -11.72
N GLY A 107 -9.90 -16.03 -10.86
CA GLY A 107 -11.30 -16.08 -10.45
C GLY A 107 -12.30 -15.65 -11.52
N GLN A 108 -11.91 -14.80 -12.47
CA GLN A 108 -12.82 -14.26 -13.50
C GLN A 108 -12.72 -14.96 -14.85
N SER A 109 -11.57 -15.55 -15.20
CA SER A 109 -11.32 -16.00 -16.57
C SER A 109 -10.83 -17.44 -16.66
N LEU A 110 -9.88 -17.87 -15.81
CA LEU A 110 -9.28 -19.19 -15.95
C LEU A 110 -10.11 -20.30 -15.28
N HIS A 111 -10.66 -20.04 -14.08
CA HIS A 111 -11.39 -21.03 -13.26
C HIS A 111 -10.62 -22.34 -13.03
N GLN A 112 -9.29 -22.32 -13.19
CA GLN A 112 -8.37 -23.45 -13.07
C GLN A 112 -7.03 -22.98 -12.52
N ASP A 113 -6.23 -23.92 -12.01
CA ASP A 113 -4.87 -23.65 -11.58
C ASP A 113 -3.95 -23.34 -12.76
N PHE A 114 -2.93 -22.50 -12.52
CA PHE A 114 -1.96 -22.13 -13.54
C PHE A 114 -0.86 -23.19 -13.68
N ASN A 115 -0.28 -23.28 -14.87
CA ASN A 115 0.91 -24.11 -15.08
C ASN A 115 2.07 -23.60 -14.22
N HIS A 116 2.68 -24.51 -13.44
CA HIS A 116 3.84 -24.24 -12.60
C HIS A 116 5.03 -23.62 -13.36
N ASP A 117 5.18 -23.87 -14.66
CA ASP A 117 6.24 -23.28 -15.49
C ASP A 117 6.15 -21.74 -15.58
N LEU A 118 4.97 -21.18 -15.30
CA LEU A 118 4.72 -19.74 -15.32
C LEU A 118 4.93 -19.07 -13.96
N SER A 119 5.29 -19.81 -12.91
CA SER A 119 5.39 -19.29 -11.54
C SER A 119 6.35 -18.11 -11.39
N ASN A 120 7.40 -18.07 -12.21
CA ASN A 120 8.45 -17.05 -12.18
C ASN A 120 8.23 -15.93 -13.21
N LYS A 121 7.06 -15.89 -13.86
CA LYS A 121 6.72 -14.91 -14.90
C LYS A 121 5.52 -14.07 -14.46
N LEU A 122 5.54 -12.79 -14.83
CA LEU A 122 4.45 -11.85 -14.57
C LEU A 122 3.38 -11.91 -15.69
N PHE A 123 2.88 -13.11 -16.00
CA PHE A 123 1.95 -13.35 -17.13
C PHE A 123 0.55 -12.75 -16.95
N TYR A 124 0.22 -12.33 -15.72
CA TYR A 124 -1.10 -11.85 -15.29
C TYR A 124 -1.23 -10.31 -15.27
N LEU A 125 -0.24 -9.59 -15.80
CA LEU A 125 -0.21 -8.12 -15.75
C LEU A 125 -1.12 -7.44 -16.75
#